data_AF-A0A0U2VY67-F1
#
_entry.id   AF-A0A0U2VY67-F1
#
_cell.length_a   1.000
_cell.length_b   1.000
_cell.length_c   1.000
_cell.angle_alpha   90.00
_cell.angle_beta   90.00
_cell.angle_gamma   90.00
#
_symmetry.space_group_name_H-M   'P 1'
#
loop_
_entity.id
_entity.type
_entity.pdbx_description
1 polymer ?
#
loop_
_entity_poly.entity_id
_entity_poly.type
_entity_poly.pdbx_seq_one_letter_code
_entity_poly.pdbx_strand_id
1 'polypeptide(L)'
;MNKDTQIVETVAGTWLRFPNSFKKSHCLVELPDQISLNINVKNGSVNVYKKDGNHVYQYIGDVFISSTGNQLQCSAVSAQNPEEDRSLQQSDAS
;
A
#
# COMPACT_ATOMS: atom_id res chain seq x y z
N MET A 1 13.96 -15.00 -18.10
CA MET A 1 12.58 -15.26 -17.64
C MET A 1 12.44 -14.69 -16.24
N ASN A 2 11.73 -13.56 -16.08
CA ASN A 2 11.71 -12.82 -14.82
C ASN A 2 10.83 -13.55 -13.79
N LYS A 3 11.47 -14.28 -12.86
CA LYS A 3 10.83 -15.05 -11.78
C LYS A 3 10.55 -14.14 -10.58
N ASP A 4 9.88 -13.02 -10.81
CA ASP A 4 9.74 -11.97 -9.77
C ASP A 4 8.37 -11.94 -9.11
N THR A 5 7.47 -12.89 -9.40
CA THR A 5 6.12 -12.89 -8.81
C THR A 5 5.66 -14.24 -8.30
N GLN A 6 4.81 -14.20 -7.26
CA GLN A 6 4.07 -15.30 -6.66
C GLN A 6 2.57 -15.04 -6.77
N ILE A 7 1.78 -16.12 -6.74
CA ILE A 7 0.33 -16.04 -6.72
C ILE A 7 -0.14 -16.32 -5.29
N VAL A 8 -1.01 -15.45 -4.76
CA VAL A 8 -1.58 -15.55 -3.42
C VAL A 8 -3.10 -15.50 -3.54
N GLU A 9 -3.78 -16.41 -2.83
CA GLU A 9 -5.24 -16.40 -2.68
C GLU A 9 -5.63 -15.55 -1.46
N THR A 10 -6.56 -14.62 -1.64
CA THR A 10 -7.10 -13.82 -0.55
C THR A 10 -8.08 -14.64 0.29
N VAL A 11 -8.39 -14.17 1.50
CA VAL A 11 -9.42 -14.79 2.37
C VAL A 11 -10.83 -14.78 1.75
N ALA A 12 -11.05 -13.95 0.73
CA ALA A 12 -12.29 -13.91 -0.05
C ALA A 12 -12.25 -14.82 -1.29
N GLY A 13 -11.20 -15.63 -1.48
CA GLY A 13 -11.05 -16.55 -2.61
C GLY A 13 -10.60 -15.89 -3.92
N THR A 14 -10.06 -14.67 -3.87
CA THR A 14 -9.56 -13.97 -5.06
C THR A 14 -8.08 -14.24 -5.25
N TRP A 15 -7.68 -14.54 -6.48
CA TRP A 15 -6.28 -14.83 -6.83
C TRP A 15 -5.57 -13.58 -7.32
N LEU A 16 -4.45 -13.23 -6.68
CA LEU A 16 -3.67 -12.04 -6.98
C LEU A 16 -2.20 -12.39 -7.21
N ARG A 17 -1.53 -11.61 -8.08
CA ARG A 17 -0.12 -11.78 -8.42
C ARG A 17 0.72 -10.71 -7.72
N PHE A 18 1.68 -11.13 -6.91
CA PHE A 18 2.54 -10.27 -6.08
C PHE A 18 4.01 -10.45 -6.39
N PRO A 19 4.85 -9.43 -6.15
CA PRO A 19 6.29 -9.61 -6.15
C PRO A 19 6.77 -10.67 -5.14
N ASN A 20 7.82 -11.42 -5.48
CA ASN A 20 8.44 -12.41 -4.59
C ASN A 20 9.09 -11.80 -3.33
N SER A 21 9.24 -10.48 -3.28
CA SER A 21 9.67 -9.75 -2.08
C SER A 21 8.61 -9.71 -0.97
N PHE A 22 7.37 -10.12 -1.25
CA PHE A 22 6.29 -10.21 -0.25
C PHE A 22 6.55 -11.38 0.71
N LYS A 23 6.82 -11.08 1.99
CA LYS A 23 7.28 -12.05 3.00
C LYS A 23 6.13 -12.66 3.80
N LYS A 24 6.30 -13.91 4.29
CA LYS A 24 5.49 -14.49 5.39
C LYS A 24 5.38 -13.46 6.52
N SER A 25 4.18 -13.26 7.09
CA SER A 25 3.75 -12.22 8.07
C SER A 25 3.02 -11.02 7.46
N HIS A 26 2.79 -11.01 6.14
CA HIS A 26 1.94 -10.03 5.50
C HIS A 26 0.56 -10.64 5.19
N CYS A 27 -0.51 -10.01 5.66
CA CYS A 27 -1.88 -10.33 5.29
C CYS A 27 -2.35 -9.30 4.27
N LEU A 28 -2.84 -9.78 3.13
CA LEU A 28 -3.42 -8.93 2.11
C LEU A 28 -4.93 -9.02 2.14
N VAL A 29 -5.58 -7.88 2.27
CA VAL A 29 -7.04 -7.77 2.26
C VAL A 29 -7.45 -6.82 1.14
N GLU A 30 -8.20 -7.33 0.18
CA GLU A 30 -8.89 -6.50 -0.81
C GLU A 30 -10.24 -6.07 -0.25
N LEU A 31 -10.49 -4.77 -0.25
CA LEU A 31 -11.74 -4.17 0.20
C LEU A 31 -12.58 -3.78 -1.02
N PRO A 32 -13.89 -3.56 -0.84
CA PRO A 32 -14.70 -2.85 -1.82
C PRO A 32 -14.04 -1.52 -2.23
N ASP A 33 -14.38 -1.01 -3.41
CA ASP A 33 -13.88 0.26 -3.96
C ASP A 33 -12.40 0.27 -4.36
N GLN A 34 -11.88 -0.90 -4.74
CA GLN A 34 -10.54 -1.06 -5.31
C GLN A 34 -9.42 -0.63 -4.35
N ILE A 35 -9.63 -0.84 -3.06
CA ILE A 35 -8.65 -0.60 -2.00
C ILE A 35 -8.01 -1.93 -1.61
N SER A 36 -6.70 -1.92 -1.39
CA SER A 36 -5.96 -3.08 -0.91
C SER A 36 -5.13 -2.71 0.32
N LEU A 37 -5.19 -3.55 1.35
CA LEU A 37 -4.43 -3.40 2.58
C LEU A 37 -3.32 -4.44 2.62
N ASN A 38 -2.08 -3.98 2.78
CA ASN A 38 -0.93 -4.83 3.08
C ASN A 38 -0.59 -4.70 4.57
N ILE A 39 -1.03 -5.67 5.36
CA ILE A 39 -0.90 -5.67 6.82
C ILE A 39 0.34 -6.46 7.20
N ASN A 40 1.37 -5.77 7.73
CA ASN A 40 2.51 -6.42 8.35
C ASN A 40 2.22 -6.70 9.82
N VAL A 41 1.91 -7.96 10.14
CA VAL A 41 1.50 -8.36 11.49
C VAL A 41 2.64 -8.31 12.51
N LYS A 42 3.92 -8.20 12.08
CA LYS A 42 5.07 -8.15 13.00
C LYS A 42 5.22 -6.79 13.68
N ASN A 43 4.90 -5.72 12.97
CA ASN A 43 5.09 -4.34 13.44
C ASN A 43 3.76 -3.56 13.49
N GLY A 44 2.65 -4.18 13.10
CA GLY A 44 1.32 -3.54 13.10
C GLY A 44 1.14 -2.46 12.04
N SER A 45 2.06 -2.35 11.06
CA SER A 45 1.94 -1.37 9.99
C SER A 45 1.02 -1.88 8.88
N VAL A 46 0.09 -1.05 8.43
CA VAL A 46 -0.81 -1.33 7.32
C VAL A 46 -0.53 -0.33 6.20
N ASN A 47 0.02 -0.79 5.08
CA ASN A 47 0.13 0.05 3.89
C ASN A 47 -1.18 -0.03 3.10
N VAL A 48 -1.69 1.13 2.68
CA VAL A 48 -2.95 1.24 1.95
C VAL A 48 -2.65 1.56 0.50
N TYR A 49 -3.29 0.81 -0.40
CA TYR A 49 -3.20 0.98 -1.83
C TYR A 49 -4.59 1.22 -2.43
N LYS A 50 -4.65 2.02 -3.50
CA LYS A 50 -5.85 2.21 -4.30
C LYS A 50 -5.55 1.94 -5.76
N LYS A 51 -6.44 1.21 -6.43
CA LYS A 51 -6.33 0.96 -7.86
C LYS A 51 -6.63 2.24 -8.65
N ASP A 52 -5.76 2.57 -9.58
CA ASP A 52 -5.93 3.70 -10.49
C ASP A 52 -6.72 3.32 -11.76
N GLY A 53 -6.94 4.29 -12.65
CA GLY A 53 -7.65 4.08 -13.92
C GLY A 53 -6.97 3.10 -14.88
N ASN A 54 -5.70 2.76 -14.65
CA ASN A 54 -4.93 1.78 -15.42
C ASN A 54 -4.93 0.38 -14.77
N HIS A 55 -5.77 0.18 -13.76
CA HIS A 55 -5.87 -1.08 -13.02
C HIS A 55 -4.63 -1.42 -12.17
N VAL A 56 -3.82 -0.43 -11.81
CA VAL A 56 -2.60 -0.60 -11.00
C VAL A 56 -2.83 -0.08 -9.58
N TYR A 57 -2.42 -0.85 -8.58
CA TYR A 57 -2.52 -0.45 -7.18
C TYR A 57 -1.40 0.55 -6.83
N GLN A 58 -1.78 1.79 -6.55
CA GLN A 58 -0.90 2.87 -6.12
C GLN A 58 -0.91 2.99 -4.60
N TYR A 59 0.26 3.22 -4.00
CA TYR A 59 0.37 3.47 -2.57
C TYR A 59 -0.23 4.84 -2.23
N ILE A 60 -1.13 4.90 -1.25
CA ILE A 60 -1.81 6.15 -0.85
C ILE A 60 -1.55 6.55 0.60
N GLY A 61 -0.92 5.68 1.40
CA GLY A 61 -0.57 6.00 2.77
C GLY A 61 -0.47 4.78 3.68
N ASP A 62 -0.23 5.06 4.96
CA ASP A 62 -0.10 4.09 6.01
C ASP A 62 -1.17 4.27 7.07
N VAL A 63 -1.61 3.16 7.66
CA VAL A 63 -2.39 3.10 8.89
C VAL A 63 -1.59 2.35 9.94
N PHE A 64 -1.50 2.91 11.14
CA PHE A 64 -0.85 2.29 12.28
C PHE A 64 -1.89 2.06 13.37
N ILE A 65 -1.89 0.85 13.91
CA ILE A 65 -2.73 0.50 15.06
C ILE A 65 -1.78 0.20 16.21
N SER A 66 -1.84 1.01 17.26
CA SER A 66 -1.12 0.78 18.51
C SER A 66 -2.10 0.51 19.64
N SER A 67 -1.66 -0.27 20.63
CA SER A 67 -2.41 -0.53 21.86
C SER A 67 -1.63 0.02 23.04
N THR A 68 -2.28 0.88 23.83
CA THR A 68 -1.71 1.43 25.08
C THR A 68 -2.67 1.12 26.21
N GLY A 69 -2.32 0.14 27.05
CA GLY A 69 -3.22 -0.36 28.09
C GLY A 69 -4.48 -1.00 27.49
N ASN A 70 -5.65 -0.46 27.84
CA ASN A 70 -6.95 -0.89 27.32
C ASN A 70 -7.46 -0.02 26.16
N GLN A 71 -6.62 0.86 25.60
CA GLN A 71 -6.98 1.76 24.51
C GLN A 71 -6.29 1.36 23.22
N LEU A 72 -7.06 1.29 22.13
CA LEU A 72 -6.56 1.20 20.77
C LEU A 72 -6.47 2.60 20.18
N GLN A 73 -5.31 2.93 19.62
CA GLN A 73 -5.09 4.16 18.86
C GLN A 73 -4.85 3.80 17.39
N CYS A 74 -5.56 4.49 16.51
CA CYS A 74 -5.40 4.38 15.07
C CYS A 74 -4.87 5.71 14.55
N SER A 75 -3.77 5.69 13.80
CA SER A 75 -3.24 6.85 13.11
C SER A 75 -3.09 6.55 11.62
N ALA A 76 -3.34 7.56 10.78
CA ALA A 76 -3.19 7.45 9.34
C ALA A 76 -2.25 8.54 8.83
N VAL A 77 -1.38 8.18 7.91
CA VAL A 77 -0.45 9.08 7.23
C VAL A 77 -0.69 8.93 5.74
N SER A 78 -1.14 10.00 5.07
CA SER A 78 -1.27 9.99 3.61
C SER A 78 0.10 10.09 2.96
N ALA A 79 0.32 9.34 1.89
CA ALA A 79 1.47 9.57 1.02
C ALA A 79 1.36 10.98 0.42
N GLN A 80 2.36 11.83 0.65
CA GLN A 80 2.50 13.06 -0.14
C GLN A 80 2.93 12.64 -1.54
N ASN A 81 2.13 13.00 -2.55
CA ASN A 81 2.50 12.76 -3.95
C ASN A 81 3.84 13.45 -4.25
N PRO A 82 4.90 12.73 -4.67
CA PRO A 82 6.15 13.35 -5.10
C PRO A 82 6.03 14.18 -6.39
N GLU A 83 4.86 14.18 -7.04
CA GLU A 83 4.67 14.74 -8.38
C GLU A 83 4.23 16.21 -8.41
N GLU A 84 3.91 16.86 -7.29
CA GLU A 84 3.52 18.28 -7.28
C GLU A 84 4.70 19.28 -7.21
N ASP A 85 5.95 18.81 -7.04
CA ASP A 85 7.10 19.71 -6.78
C ASP A 85 8.02 19.94 -8.01
N ARG A 86 7.62 19.50 -9.21
CA ARG A 86 8.43 19.66 -10.45
C ARG A 86 7.98 20.79 -11.38
N SER A 87 7.06 21.65 -10.95
CA SER A 87 6.51 22.73 -11.79
C SER A 87 7.17 24.10 -11.64
N LEU A 88 8.16 24.28 -10.75
CA LEU A 88 8.70 25.61 -10.38
C LEU A 88 10.22 25.78 -10.50
N GLN A 89 10.88 25.08 -11.44
CA GLN A 89 12.28 25.36 -11.76
C GLN A 89 12.58 25.23 -13.25
N GLN A 90 11.95 26.07 -14.06
CA GLN A 90 12.49 26.45 -15.37
C GLN A 90 11.99 27.85 -15.73
N SER A 91 12.69 28.86 -15.23
CA SER A 91 12.59 30.23 -15.72
C SER A 91 13.99 30.76 -16.00
N ASP A 92 14.14 31.13 -17.27
CA ASP A 92 15.08 32.07 -17.88
C ASP A 92 16.56 31.69 -18.03
N ALA A 93 16.86 31.13 -19.21
CA ALA A 93 18.01 31.58 -19.99
C ALA A 93 17.50 32.43 -21.17
N SER A 94 17.82 33.72 -21.15
CA SER A 94 17.85 34.63 -22.30
C SER A 94 18.99 35.62 -22.12
#